data_AF-A0A286ADJ7-F1
#
_entry.id   AF-A0A286ADJ7-F1
#
_cell.length_a   1.000
_cell.length_b   1.000
_cell.length_c   1.000
_cell.angle_alpha   90.00
_cell.angle_beta   90.00
_cell.angle_gamma   90.00
#
_symmetry.space_group_name_H-M   'P 1'
#
loop_
_entity.id
_entity.type
_entity.pdbx_description
1 polymer ?
#
loop_
_entity_poly.entity_id
_entity_poly.type
_entity_poly.pdbx_seq_one_letter_code
_entity_poly.pdbx_strand_id
1 'polypeptide(L)'
;MSFKRILFLSSIIAVTFYACGGGSEGESNKKNSSSSTENEEGLTFRDVNGVRFYEVKRRFSNGLSFNKDGFMLQPTWILEYKAPDTMLAYSPEKKGMEAFYLQFDHGRVYNFAREFFRVKKIAKDSLILQRLQVDARVITKGEVSDVNCTYYTKDYIEKVLKTTVGELQRPTSADTAFIKNLSKRTYKHPANPDSAFAATEIVNFKPNSKNVSLKLIGYADSGAHRKSFAYMYPEYRVEINKSYKEFRYRFSVIVDVKGNLYVNRIEGVLPEDMPHRKKLIQGIADVYLKNLLHIKPGTTLGIPHSSEITISLVGNK
;
A
#
# COMPACT_ATOMS: atom_id res chain seq x y z
N MET A 1 -27.51 55.57 1.05
CA MET A 1 -27.91 54.80 2.26
C MET A 1 -26.64 54.36 2.97
N SER A 2 -26.16 55.16 3.93
CA SER A 2 -26.07 54.87 5.38
C SER A 2 -24.95 53.86 5.69
N PHE A 3 -23.83 54.16 6.36
CA PHE A 3 -23.60 54.77 7.68
C PHE A 3 -22.17 55.41 7.70
N LYS A 4 -21.99 56.71 7.97
CA LYS A 4 -21.53 57.34 9.25
C LYS A 4 -20.50 56.50 10.04
N ARG A 5 -19.23 56.90 10.25
CA ARG A 5 -18.57 58.12 10.80
C ARG A 5 -18.08 57.91 12.25
N ILE A 6 -16.86 58.41 12.50
CA ILE A 6 -16.26 58.97 13.74
C ILE A 6 -15.46 57.96 14.62
N LEU A 7 -14.12 58.02 14.62
CA LEU A 7 -13.20 58.91 15.39
C LEU A 7 -13.24 58.65 16.91
N PHE A 8 -12.12 58.24 17.52
CA PHE A 8 -11.55 58.91 18.69
C PHE A 8 -10.12 58.46 18.99
N LEU A 9 -9.33 59.42 19.46
CA LEU A 9 -7.88 59.46 19.62
C LEU A 9 -7.55 59.60 21.12
N SER A 10 -6.32 59.23 21.53
CA SER A 10 -5.62 59.70 22.74
C SER A 10 -6.15 59.19 24.10
N SER A 11 -5.41 59.08 25.21
CA SER A 11 -4.00 59.30 25.57
C SER A 11 -3.79 58.90 27.06
N ILE A 12 -2.53 58.67 27.43
CA ILE A 12 -1.87 59.05 28.72
C ILE A 12 -2.10 58.22 30.02
N ILE A 13 -1.02 57.53 30.41
CA ILE A 13 -0.26 57.51 31.69
C ILE A 13 -1.01 57.55 33.04
N ALA A 14 -0.73 56.56 33.89
CA ALA A 14 -0.47 56.77 35.33
C ALA A 14 0.36 55.61 35.93
N VAL A 15 1.50 55.96 36.55
CA VAL A 15 2.32 55.12 37.43
C VAL A 15 1.93 55.44 38.87
N THR A 16 1.69 54.43 39.71
CA THR A 16 1.66 54.57 41.17
C THR A 16 2.40 53.41 41.86
N PHE A 17 3.08 53.78 42.94
CA PHE A 17 4.01 53.03 43.79
C PHE A 17 3.33 52.11 44.84
N TYR A 18 4.17 51.33 45.55
CA TYR A 18 3.98 50.53 46.79
C TYR A 18 3.63 49.04 46.57
N ALA A 19 4.21 48.03 47.23
CA ALA A 19 5.15 47.94 48.36
C ALA A 19 5.80 46.53 48.39
N CYS A 20 6.97 46.39 49.04
CA CYS A 20 7.49 45.10 49.51
C CYS A 20 6.68 44.59 50.72
N GLY A 21 6.35 43.31 50.74
CA GLY A 21 5.86 42.57 51.90
C GLY A 21 5.99 41.07 51.65
N GLY A 22 6.87 40.41 52.40
CA GLY A 22 7.14 38.98 52.27
C GLY A 22 6.03 38.10 52.86
N GLY A 23 6.04 36.83 52.44
CA GLY A 23 5.38 35.74 53.16
C GLY A 23 4.52 34.80 52.30
N SER A 24 4.84 33.52 52.41
CA SER A 24 4.11 32.31 51.99
C SER A 24 4.21 31.89 50.52
N GLU A 25 5.08 30.90 50.31
CA GLU A 25 5.12 30.01 49.15
C GLU A 25 3.80 29.23 49.06
N GLY A 26 3.00 29.56 48.06
CA GLY A 26 1.95 28.70 47.53
C GLY A 26 2.36 28.23 46.15
N GLU A 27 2.79 26.98 46.04
CA GLU A 27 3.03 26.27 44.78
C GLU A 27 1.75 26.30 43.93
N SER A 28 1.73 27.17 42.91
CA SER A 28 0.81 27.05 41.79
C SER A 28 1.56 26.38 40.64
N ASN A 29 1.19 25.10 40.46
CA ASN A 29 1.73 24.13 39.53
C ASN A 29 1.58 24.61 38.06
N LYS A 30 2.58 25.35 37.56
CA LYS A 30 2.74 25.61 36.11
C LYS A 30 3.35 24.36 35.48
N LYS A 31 2.49 23.46 35.00
CA LYS A 31 2.83 22.41 34.02
C LYS A 31 3.33 23.08 32.73
N ASN A 32 4.62 23.38 32.68
CA ASN A 32 5.34 23.41 31.41
C ASN A 32 5.42 21.97 30.92
N SER A 33 4.72 21.67 29.84
CA SER A 33 4.79 20.41 29.13
C SER A 33 6.16 20.26 28.48
N SER A 34 7.13 19.77 29.25
CA SER A 34 8.34 19.17 28.72
C SER A 34 7.97 17.82 28.11
N SER A 35 8.03 17.77 26.79
CA SER A 35 7.92 16.57 25.97
C SER A 35 8.93 15.50 26.42
N SER A 36 8.41 14.31 26.72
CA SER A 36 9.02 12.98 26.50
C SER A 36 10.52 12.86 26.82
N THR A 37 10.83 12.53 28.07
CA THR A 37 11.92 11.58 28.33
C THR A 37 11.25 10.28 28.70
N GLU A 38 11.17 9.41 27.71
CA GLU A 38 10.63 8.07 27.78
C GLU A 38 11.44 7.24 28.77
N ASN A 39 10.75 6.51 29.65
CA ASN A 39 11.30 5.29 30.24
C ASN A 39 11.46 4.26 29.10
N GLU A 40 12.56 4.34 28.35
CA GLU A 40 12.98 3.38 27.32
C GLU A 40 13.78 2.21 27.92
N GLU A 41 13.25 1.54 28.95
CA GLU A 41 13.83 0.27 29.42
C GLU A 41 13.27 -0.89 28.57
N GLY A 42 13.85 -1.10 27.40
CA GLY A 42 13.55 -2.25 26.55
C GLY A 42 14.79 -2.76 25.84
N LEU A 43 14.77 -4.03 25.40
CA LEU A 43 15.88 -4.60 24.65
C LEU A 43 16.18 -3.77 23.38
N THR A 44 17.45 -3.74 23.02
CA THR A 44 18.00 -3.18 21.79
C THR A 44 18.37 -4.29 20.82
N PHE A 45 18.74 -3.95 19.58
CA PHE A 45 19.23 -4.96 18.63
C PHE A 45 20.51 -5.67 19.11
N ARG A 46 21.33 -4.99 19.93
CA ARG A 46 22.55 -5.59 20.52
C ARG A 46 22.23 -6.79 21.39
N ASP A 47 21.10 -6.74 22.10
CA ASP A 47 20.67 -7.80 23.03
C ASP A 47 20.15 -9.06 22.32
N VAL A 48 19.93 -8.99 21.00
CA VAL A 48 19.45 -10.10 20.16
C VAL A 48 20.43 -10.41 19.02
N ASN A 49 21.72 -10.21 19.26
CA ASN A 49 22.76 -10.47 18.28
C ASN A 49 22.81 -11.93 17.83
N GLY A 50 22.92 -12.14 16.51
CA GLY A 50 22.93 -13.45 15.87
C GLY A 50 21.57 -14.14 15.84
N VAL A 51 20.52 -13.53 16.39
CA VAL A 51 19.17 -14.08 16.36
C VAL A 51 18.50 -13.76 15.03
N ARG A 52 18.01 -14.80 14.37
CA ARG A 52 17.27 -14.69 13.12
C ARG A 52 15.76 -14.61 13.37
N PHE A 53 15.15 -13.58 12.81
CA PHE A 53 13.74 -13.29 12.92
C PHE A 53 13.06 -13.40 11.55
N TYR A 54 11.96 -14.14 11.51
CA TYR A 54 11.17 -14.38 10.31
C TYR A 54 9.92 -13.51 10.39
N GLU A 55 9.67 -12.70 9.36
CA GLU A 55 8.45 -11.89 9.29
C GLU A 55 7.25 -12.82 9.14
N VAL A 56 6.33 -12.75 10.09
CA VAL A 56 5.13 -13.58 10.12
C VAL A 56 3.88 -12.79 9.77
N LYS A 57 3.85 -11.48 10.04
CA LYS A 57 2.68 -10.64 9.75
C LYS A 57 3.13 -9.26 9.29
N ARG A 58 2.37 -8.71 8.35
CA ARG A 58 2.46 -7.31 7.95
C ARG A 58 1.05 -6.74 7.84
N ARG A 59 0.76 -5.71 8.62
CA ARG A 59 -0.61 -5.21 8.85
C ARG A 59 -0.65 -3.68 8.83
N PHE A 60 -1.73 -3.13 8.31
CA PHE A 60 -2.09 -1.74 8.54
C PHE A 60 -2.49 -1.53 10.01
N SER A 61 -2.62 -0.30 10.50
CA SER A 61 -3.05 -0.08 11.90
C SER A 61 -4.46 -0.56 12.20
N ASN A 62 -5.30 -0.78 11.18
CA ASN A 62 -6.60 -1.44 11.34
C ASN A 62 -6.49 -2.97 11.56
N GLY A 63 -5.28 -3.54 11.59
CA GLY A 63 -5.03 -4.95 11.81
C GLY A 63 -5.21 -5.85 10.57
N LEU A 64 -5.56 -5.30 9.41
CA LEU A 64 -5.73 -6.04 8.16
C LEU A 64 -4.44 -6.05 7.33
N SER A 65 -4.27 -7.07 6.49
CA SER A 65 -3.22 -7.11 5.47
C SER A 65 -3.64 -6.45 4.15
N PHE A 66 -4.92 -6.13 3.98
CA PHE A 66 -5.44 -5.52 2.77
C PHE A 66 -5.91 -4.09 3.02
N ASN A 67 -5.70 -3.22 2.03
CA ASN A 67 -6.36 -1.91 1.98
C ASN A 67 -7.58 -1.94 1.04
N LYS A 68 -8.28 -0.80 0.95
CA LYS A 68 -9.50 -0.65 0.12
C LYS A 68 -9.26 -0.80 -1.38
N ASP A 69 -8.02 -0.58 -1.85
CA ASP A 69 -7.64 -0.64 -3.26
C ASP A 69 -7.25 -2.07 -3.69
N GLY A 70 -7.26 -3.02 -2.75
CA GLY A 70 -6.86 -4.41 -2.99
C GLY A 70 -5.38 -4.68 -2.74
N PHE A 71 -4.61 -3.68 -2.29
CA PHE A 71 -3.20 -3.86 -1.99
C PHE A 71 -3.01 -4.73 -0.74
N MET A 72 -2.31 -5.85 -0.92
CA MET A 72 -1.92 -6.81 0.09
C MET A 72 -0.49 -6.55 0.60
N LEU A 73 -0.38 -6.37 1.91
CA LEU A 73 0.86 -6.39 2.66
C LEU A 73 1.34 -7.84 2.87
N GLN A 74 2.21 -8.30 1.99
CA GLN A 74 2.84 -9.62 2.12
C GLN A 74 4.05 -9.56 3.06
N PRO A 75 4.10 -10.41 4.11
CA PRO A 75 5.30 -10.60 4.92
C PRO A 75 6.31 -11.45 4.15
N THR A 76 7.53 -10.94 3.97
CA THR A 76 8.58 -11.62 3.19
C THR A 76 9.98 -11.48 3.77
N TRP A 77 10.15 -10.66 4.81
CA TRP A 77 11.46 -10.33 5.33
C TRP A 77 11.96 -11.40 6.31
N ILE A 78 13.27 -11.61 6.28
CA ILE A 78 13.99 -12.35 7.32
C ILE A 78 15.13 -11.45 7.73
N LEU A 79 15.26 -11.19 9.02
CA LEU A 79 16.21 -10.23 9.59
C LEU A 79 17.15 -10.95 10.56
N GLU A 80 18.42 -10.54 10.59
CA GLU A 80 19.38 -10.98 11.59
C GLU A 80 20.32 -9.83 11.91
N TYR A 81 20.33 -9.38 13.16
CA TYR A 81 21.29 -8.39 13.61
C TYR A 81 22.65 -9.06 13.76
N LYS A 82 23.68 -8.53 13.09
CA LYS A 82 24.99 -9.18 12.97
C LYS A 82 26.10 -8.44 13.71
N ALA A 83 26.08 -7.11 13.64
CA ALA A 83 27.10 -6.24 14.24
C ALA A 83 26.48 -4.85 14.55
N PRO A 84 27.16 -3.99 15.34
CA PRO A 84 26.70 -2.63 15.69
C PRO A 84 26.04 -1.84 14.55
N ASP A 85 26.61 -1.93 13.36
CA ASP A 85 26.27 -1.19 12.16
C ASP A 85 25.76 -2.07 11.02
N THR A 86 25.45 -3.34 11.29
CA THR A 86 25.14 -4.33 10.24
C THR A 86 23.88 -5.13 10.55
N MET A 87 22.90 -5.01 9.66
CA MET A 87 21.70 -5.83 9.62
C MET A 87 21.75 -6.75 8.40
N LEU A 88 21.53 -8.04 8.60
CA LEU A 88 21.33 -8.97 7.49
C LEU A 88 19.84 -9.02 7.16
N ALA A 89 19.50 -8.94 5.87
CA ALA A 89 18.15 -9.18 5.38
C ALA A 89 18.16 -10.18 4.21
N TYR A 90 17.17 -11.08 4.17
CA TYR A 90 17.08 -12.06 3.08
C TYR A 90 16.70 -11.39 1.76
N SER A 91 17.49 -11.67 0.73
CA SER A 91 17.28 -11.23 -0.65
C SER A 91 16.74 -12.40 -1.48
N PRO A 92 15.48 -12.30 -1.96
CA PRO A 92 14.92 -13.31 -2.85
C PRO A 92 15.69 -13.43 -4.18
N GLU A 93 16.28 -12.33 -4.65
CA GLU A 93 17.02 -12.29 -5.92
C GLU A 93 18.34 -13.06 -5.83
N LYS A 94 19.08 -12.88 -4.72
CA LYS A 94 20.35 -13.59 -4.47
C LYS A 94 20.18 -14.91 -3.74
N LYS A 95 18.95 -15.28 -3.35
CA LYS A 95 18.62 -16.50 -2.58
C LYS A 95 19.47 -16.63 -1.30
N GLY A 96 19.71 -15.53 -0.60
CA GLY A 96 20.60 -15.50 0.56
C GLY A 96 20.45 -14.24 1.41
N MET A 97 21.10 -14.23 2.57
CA MET A 97 21.16 -13.06 3.44
C MET A 97 22.17 -12.04 2.89
N GLU A 98 21.75 -10.80 2.76
CA GLU A 98 22.60 -9.68 2.37
C GLU A 98 22.85 -8.75 3.55
N ALA A 99 24.07 -8.25 3.68
CA ALA A 99 24.43 -7.28 4.70
C ALA A 99 24.07 -5.87 4.24
N PHE A 100 23.38 -5.14 5.12
CA PHE A 100 23.05 -3.75 4.96
C PHE A 100 23.60 -2.96 6.13
N TYR A 101 24.11 -1.76 5.83
CA TYR A 101 24.44 -0.80 6.86
C TYR A 101 23.19 -0.45 7.66
N LEU A 102 23.27 -0.59 8.98
CA LEU A 102 22.23 -0.25 9.93
C LEU A 102 22.51 1.16 10.45
N GLN A 103 21.85 2.13 9.87
CA GLN A 103 21.91 3.51 10.33
C GLN A 103 20.88 3.72 11.43
N PHE A 104 21.32 4.17 12.59
CA PHE A 104 20.44 4.65 13.65
C PHE A 104 20.08 6.12 13.43
N ASP A 105 18.80 6.43 13.62
CA ASP A 105 18.24 7.79 13.67
C ASP A 105 17.41 7.93 14.97
N HIS A 106 17.01 9.15 15.29
CA HIS A 106 16.32 9.51 16.54
C HIS A 106 14.98 8.77 16.68
N GLY A 107 14.52 8.56 17.92
CA GLY A 107 13.22 7.95 18.22
C GLY A 107 13.09 6.49 17.79
N ARG A 108 14.18 5.71 17.99
CA ARG A 108 14.30 4.29 17.62
C ARG A 108 13.97 4.00 16.16
N VAL A 109 14.34 4.93 15.28
CA VAL A 109 14.24 4.76 13.84
C VAL A 109 15.56 4.23 13.32
N TYR A 110 15.49 3.24 12.44
CA TYR A 110 16.65 2.64 11.82
C TYR A 110 16.43 2.60 10.31
N ASN A 111 17.48 2.90 9.55
CA ASN A 111 17.50 2.65 8.12
C ASN A 111 18.37 1.43 7.82
N PHE A 112 17.82 0.48 7.07
CA PHE A 112 18.57 -0.59 6.44
C PHE A 112 17.83 -1.05 5.19
N ALA A 113 18.55 -1.63 4.23
CA ALA A 113 17.96 -2.10 2.97
C ALA A 113 17.11 -1.03 2.24
N ARG A 114 17.51 0.25 2.34
CA ARG A 114 16.83 1.42 1.76
C ARG A 114 15.41 1.66 2.29
N GLU A 115 15.07 1.10 3.45
CA GLU A 115 13.76 1.26 4.08
C GLU A 115 13.98 1.77 5.52
N PHE A 116 13.08 2.63 5.99
CA PHE A 116 13.10 3.13 7.36
C PHE A 116 12.14 2.31 8.22
N PHE A 117 12.58 1.93 9.42
CA PHE A 117 11.80 1.19 10.39
C PHE A 117 11.87 1.86 11.75
N ARG A 118 10.71 2.15 12.36
CA ARG A 118 10.62 2.46 13.78
C ARG A 118 10.45 1.18 14.58
N VAL A 119 11.32 0.95 15.55
CA VAL A 119 11.19 -0.17 16.48
C VAL A 119 10.06 0.12 17.46
N LYS A 120 9.05 -0.77 17.49
CA LYS A 120 7.97 -0.73 18.49
C LYS A 120 8.25 -1.66 19.65
N LYS A 121 8.83 -2.83 19.38
CA LYS A 121 9.17 -3.84 20.40
C LYS A 121 10.35 -4.69 19.94
N ILE A 122 11.26 -4.95 20.86
CA ILE A 122 12.29 -5.99 20.74
C ILE A 122 12.17 -6.90 21.96
N ALA A 123 12.09 -8.19 21.70
CA ALA A 123 12.16 -9.26 22.69
C ALA A 123 13.07 -10.37 22.15
N LYS A 124 13.48 -11.30 23.02
CA LYS A 124 14.37 -12.42 22.63
C LYS A 124 13.81 -13.28 21.50
N ASP A 125 12.48 -13.43 21.46
CA ASP A 125 11.78 -14.31 20.54
C ASP A 125 10.94 -13.58 19.48
N SER A 126 10.76 -12.26 19.62
CA SER A 126 9.82 -11.48 18.82
C SER A 126 10.28 -10.03 18.57
N LEU A 127 9.97 -9.52 17.37
CA LEU A 127 10.19 -8.13 17.00
C LEU A 127 8.91 -7.52 16.44
N ILE A 128 8.67 -6.24 16.73
CA ILE A 128 7.64 -5.44 16.08
C ILE A 128 8.29 -4.18 15.54
N LEU A 129 8.25 -4.03 14.21
CA LEU A 129 8.80 -2.90 13.48
C LEU A 129 7.68 -2.20 12.70
N GLN A 130 7.65 -0.87 12.72
CA GLN A 130 6.77 -0.07 11.86
C GLN A 130 7.59 0.42 10.66
N ARG A 131 7.23 0.02 9.43
CA ARG A 131 7.86 0.57 8.21
C ARG A 131 7.38 2.00 7.99
N LEU A 132 8.31 2.89 7.68
CA LEU A 132 8.09 4.31 7.47
C LEU A 132 8.48 4.69 6.05
N GLN A 133 7.65 5.51 5.41
CA GLN A 133 8.06 6.28 4.25
C GLN A 133 8.65 7.60 4.72
N VAL A 134 9.83 7.95 4.19
CA VAL A 134 10.53 9.19 4.50
C VAL A 134 10.75 9.94 3.21
N ASP A 135 10.12 11.11 3.10
CA ASP A 135 10.25 12.01 1.96
C ASP A 135 10.89 13.31 2.44
N ALA A 136 11.95 13.77 1.76
CA ALA A 136 12.68 14.98 2.12
C ALA A 136 13.08 15.08 3.61
N ARG A 137 13.52 13.96 4.20
CA ARG A 137 13.89 13.83 5.63
C ARG A 137 12.72 13.98 6.62
N VAL A 138 11.49 13.91 6.14
CA VAL A 138 10.27 13.94 6.97
C VAL A 138 9.58 12.59 6.86
N ILE A 139 9.19 12.02 8.00
CA ILE A 139 8.36 10.81 8.03
C ILE A 139 6.97 11.18 7.50
N THR A 140 6.61 10.63 6.34
CA THR A 140 5.32 10.85 5.70
C THR A 140 4.21 10.25 6.56
N LYS A 141 3.11 10.98 6.75
CA LYS A 141 1.92 10.49 7.48
C LYS A 141 0.99 9.71 6.54
N GLY A 142 0.18 8.83 7.11
CA GLY A 142 -0.84 8.07 6.37
C GLY A 142 -0.46 6.61 6.11
N GLU A 143 -1.23 5.95 5.24
CA GLU A 143 -1.18 4.48 5.03
C GLU A 143 0.21 3.96 4.64
N VAL A 144 1.02 4.78 3.95
CA VAL A 144 2.36 4.39 3.48
C VAL A 144 3.39 4.17 4.59
N SER A 145 3.20 4.84 5.73
CA SER A 145 4.01 4.72 6.95
C SER A 145 3.26 3.98 8.07
N ASP A 146 2.08 3.45 7.77
CA ASP A 146 1.20 2.79 8.72
C ASP A 146 1.28 1.27 8.63
N VAL A 147 2.50 0.74 8.49
CA VAL A 147 2.71 -0.68 8.21
C VAL A 147 3.48 -1.33 9.36
N ASN A 148 2.78 -2.13 10.16
CA ASN A 148 3.34 -2.87 11.29
C ASN A 148 3.76 -4.28 10.84
N CYS A 149 5.04 -4.59 11.03
CA CYS A 149 5.67 -5.85 10.70
C CYS A 149 5.97 -6.61 12.00
N THR A 150 5.49 -7.84 12.12
CA THR A 150 5.73 -8.73 13.27
C THR A 150 6.65 -9.85 12.83
N TYR A 151 7.66 -10.11 13.66
CA TYR A 151 8.63 -11.16 13.42
C TYR A 151 8.75 -12.08 14.63
N TYR A 152 9.02 -13.36 14.37
CA TYR A 152 9.32 -14.35 15.40
C TYR A 152 10.59 -15.13 15.07
N THR A 153 11.26 -15.63 16.11
CA THR A 153 12.33 -16.61 15.94
C THR A 153 11.76 -17.96 15.50
N LYS A 154 12.57 -18.75 14.80
CA LYS A 154 12.17 -20.09 14.34
C LYS A 154 11.77 -20.99 15.53
N ASP A 155 12.54 -20.94 16.61
CA ASP A 155 12.28 -21.69 17.83
C ASP A 155 10.92 -21.37 18.45
N TYR A 156 10.55 -20.09 18.51
CA TYR A 156 9.24 -19.69 19.00
C TYR A 156 8.11 -20.23 18.12
N ILE A 157 8.27 -20.14 16.79
CA ILE A 157 7.27 -20.63 15.82
C ILE A 157 7.08 -22.14 15.96
N GLU A 158 8.16 -22.91 16.01
CA GLU A 158 8.10 -24.37 15.95
C GLU A 158 7.84 -25.02 17.31
N LYS A 159 8.45 -24.51 18.39
CA LYS A 159 8.38 -25.13 19.73
C LYS A 159 7.23 -24.58 20.57
N VAL A 160 6.92 -23.29 20.46
CA VAL A 160 5.88 -22.64 21.27
C VAL A 160 4.55 -22.58 20.51
N LEU A 161 4.55 -21.98 19.31
CA LEU A 161 3.34 -21.86 18.49
C LEU A 161 2.95 -23.15 17.77
N LYS A 162 3.88 -24.12 17.68
CA LYS A 162 3.69 -25.43 17.04
C LYS A 162 3.14 -25.32 15.61
N THR A 163 3.72 -24.41 14.84
CA THR A 163 3.29 -24.09 13.47
C THR A 163 4.49 -23.84 12.57
N THR A 164 4.26 -23.30 11.36
CA THR A 164 5.32 -22.92 10.42
C THR A 164 5.27 -21.44 10.10
N VAL A 165 6.37 -20.90 9.57
CA VAL A 165 6.42 -19.52 9.08
C VAL A 165 5.33 -19.28 8.04
N GLY A 166 5.19 -20.19 7.07
CA GLY A 166 4.21 -20.06 5.98
C GLY A 166 2.77 -20.05 6.46
N GLU A 167 2.42 -20.83 7.49
CA GLU A 167 1.08 -20.79 8.10
C GLU A 167 0.77 -19.43 8.73
N LEU A 168 1.72 -18.86 9.47
CA LEU A 168 1.53 -17.57 10.13
C LEU A 168 1.44 -16.39 9.16
N GLN A 169 2.07 -16.53 8.00
CA GLN A 169 2.06 -15.54 6.91
C GLN A 169 0.74 -15.50 6.14
N ARG A 170 -0.16 -16.47 6.34
CA ARG A 170 -1.43 -16.52 5.61
C ARG A 170 -2.37 -15.38 6.01
N PRO A 171 -3.21 -14.91 5.07
CA PRO A 171 -4.36 -14.06 5.36
C PRO A 171 -5.26 -14.67 6.43
N THR A 172 -5.85 -13.81 7.25
CA THR A 172 -6.73 -14.17 8.37
C THR A 172 -8.18 -14.28 7.93
N SER A 173 -9.04 -14.80 8.81
CA SER A 173 -10.49 -14.75 8.63
C SER A 173 -11.02 -13.32 8.55
N ALA A 174 -10.40 -12.37 9.27
CA ALA A 174 -10.74 -10.94 9.19
C ALA A 174 -10.42 -10.35 7.81
N ASP A 175 -9.27 -10.69 7.24
CA ASP A 175 -8.93 -10.30 5.85
C ASP A 175 -9.96 -10.86 4.86
N THR A 176 -10.34 -12.13 5.04
CA THR A 176 -11.34 -12.79 4.19
C THR A 176 -12.70 -12.10 4.29
N ALA A 177 -13.15 -11.75 5.51
CA ALA A 177 -14.40 -11.02 5.72
C ALA A 177 -14.36 -9.61 5.10
N PHE A 178 -13.22 -8.92 5.22
CA PHE A 178 -12.99 -7.62 4.60
C PHE A 178 -13.11 -7.70 3.07
N ILE A 179 -12.40 -8.64 2.43
CA ILE A 179 -12.48 -8.85 0.97
C ILE A 179 -13.89 -9.25 0.53
N LYS A 180 -14.60 -10.11 1.28
CA LYS A 180 -16.01 -10.42 0.99
C LYS A 180 -16.88 -9.17 0.99
N ASN A 181 -16.66 -8.27 1.93
CA ASN A 181 -17.42 -7.01 2.03
C ASN A 181 -17.09 -6.06 0.88
N LEU A 182 -15.82 -5.92 0.50
CA LEU A 182 -15.43 -5.14 -0.68
C LEU A 182 -16.08 -5.73 -1.95
N SER A 183 -15.99 -7.05 -2.13
CA SER A 183 -16.51 -7.77 -3.29
C SER A 183 -18.02 -7.59 -3.45
N LYS A 184 -18.79 -7.63 -2.35
CA LYS A 184 -20.24 -7.35 -2.38
C LYS A 184 -20.59 -5.99 -3.01
N ARG A 185 -19.74 -4.97 -2.85
CA ARG A 185 -19.96 -3.65 -3.48
C ARG A 185 -19.82 -3.74 -4.99
N THR A 186 -18.82 -4.47 -5.46
CA THR A 186 -18.61 -4.71 -6.90
C THR A 186 -19.79 -5.44 -7.54
N TYR A 187 -20.44 -6.37 -6.82
CA TYR A 187 -21.56 -7.13 -7.38
C TYR A 187 -22.80 -6.25 -7.64
N LYS A 188 -22.99 -5.22 -6.81
CA LYS A 188 -24.10 -4.27 -6.96
C LYS A 188 -23.89 -3.33 -8.14
N HIS A 189 -22.64 -2.93 -8.37
CA HIS A 189 -22.26 -1.98 -9.42
C HIS A 189 -21.05 -2.49 -10.22
N PRO A 190 -21.21 -3.56 -11.02
CA PRO A 190 -20.08 -4.28 -11.62
C PRO A 190 -19.23 -3.45 -12.58
N ALA A 191 -19.82 -2.40 -13.18
CA ALA A 191 -19.15 -1.47 -14.09
C ALA A 191 -18.62 -0.20 -13.41
N ASN A 192 -18.82 -0.02 -12.10
CA ASN A 192 -18.42 1.20 -11.40
C ASN A 192 -16.95 1.13 -10.96
N PRO A 193 -16.05 1.98 -11.50
CA PRO A 193 -14.64 1.99 -11.13
C PRO A 193 -14.39 2.24 -9.65
N ASP A 194 -15.21 3.06 -8.99
CA ASP A 194 -15.02 3.42 -7.57
C ASP A 194 -15.26 2.24 -6.63
N SER A 195 -15.98 1.23 -7.10
CA SER A 195 -16.24 0.01 -6.34
C SER A 195 -15.22 -1.10 -6.64
N ALA A 196 -14.62 -1.07 -7.83
CA ALA A 196 -13.64 -2.05 -8.27
C ALA A 196 -12.33 -1.89 -7.48
N PHE A 197 -11.62 -2.99 -7.29
CA PHE A 197 -10.33 -2.99 -6.60
C PHE A 197 -9.39 -4.02 -7.24
N ALA A 198 -8.09 -3.89 -6.99
CA ALA A 198 -7.09 -4.77 -7.57
C ALA A 198 -7.27 -6.21 -7.09
N ALA A 199 -7.20 -7.15 -8.02
CA ALA A 199 -7.29 -8.57 -7.71
C ALA A 199 -5.88 -9.14 -7.52
N THR A 200 -5.61 -9.80 -6.38
CA THR A 200 -4.30 -10.42 -6.15
C THR A 200 -3.99 -11.52 -7.16
N GLU A 201 -5.02 -12.25 -7.59
CA GLU A 201 -4.98 -13.10 -8.78
C GLU A 201 -5.66 -12.32 -9.92
N ILE A 202 -4.86 -11.73 -10.79
CA ILE A 202 -5.36 -10.87 -11.86
C ILE A 202 -6.28 -11.62 -12.83
N VAL A 203 -7.14 -10.88 -13.53
CA VAL A 203 -7.97 -11.38 -14.63
C VAL A 203 -7.11 -12.22 -15.57
N ASN A 204 -7.57 -13.40 -15.95
CA ASN A 204 -6.85 -14.28 -16.86
C ASN A 204 -7.58 -14.35 -18.20
N PHE A 205 -6.87 -13.96 -19.26
CA PHE A 205 -7.35 -14.05 -20.62
C PHE A 205 -6.68 -15.21 -21.36
N LYS A 206 -7.47 -15.97 -22.12
CA LYS A 206 -6.97 -17.00 -23.03
C LYS A 206 -7.53 -16.77 -24.43
N PRO A 207 -6.69 -16.73 -25.48
CA PRO A 207 -7.19 -16.69 -26.85
C PRO A 207 -8.11 -17.87 -27.18
N ASN A 208 -9.21 -17.59 -27.85
CA ASN A 208 -10.13 -18.57 -28.45
C ASN A 208 -9.83 -18.79 -29.95
N SER A 209 -8.82 -18.10 -30.50
CA SER A 209 -8.45 -18.20 -31.92
C SER A 209 -6.94 -18.09 -32.09
N LYS A 210 -6.40 -18.81 -33.08
CA LYS A 210 -4.98 -18.73 -33.49
C LYS A 210 -4.61 -17.35 -34.04
N ASN A 211 -5.62 -16.57 -34.46
CA ASN A 211 -5.42 -15.21 -34.95
C ASN A 211 -5.19 -14.20 -33.81
N VAL A 212 -5.34 -14.59 -32.55
CA VAL A 212 -5.15 -13.69 -31.41
C VAL A 212 -3.94 -14.10 -30.59
N SER A 213 -3.02 -13.16 -30.38
CA SER A 213 -1.92 -13.30 -29.42
C SER A 213 -2.23 -12.47 -28.18
N LEU A 214 -1.78 -12.97 -27.03
CA LEU A 214 -1.97 -12.32 -25.75
C LEU A 214 -0.66 -12.33 -24.97
N LYS A 215 -0.24 -11.16 -24.49
CA LYS A 215 0.96 -11.02 -23.66
C LYS A 215 0.65 -10.12 -22.48
N LEU A 216 0.93 -10.61 -21.27
CA LEU A 216 1.00 -9.73 -20.09
C LEU A 216 2.29 -8.91 -20.22
N ILE A 217 2.16 -7.59 -20.41
CA ILE A 217 3.32 -6.70 -20.59
C ILE A 217 3.99 -6.41 -19.24
N GLY A 218 3.25 -6.52 -18.14
CA GLY A 218 3.65 -5.98 -16.84
C GLY A 218 3.26 -4.51 -16.71
N TYR A 219 3.58 -3.87 -15.58
CA TYR A 219 3.02 -2.58 -15.16
C TYR A 219 3.18 -1.47 -16.17
N ALA A 220 2.06 -0.82 -16.48
CA ALA A 220 2.04 0.54 -16.98
C ALA A 220 2.83 1.43 -16.00
N ASP A 221 4.05 1.78 -16.39
CA ASP A 221 4.73 3.03 -16.02
C ASP A 221 4.92 3.32 -14.51
N SER A 222 5.76 2.54 -13.84
CA SER A 222 6.43 3.04 -12.63
C SER A 222 7.91 2.64 -12.63
N GLY A 223 8.78 3.63 -12.62
CA GLY A 223 10.25 3.49 -12.56
C GLY A 223 10.79 2.83 -11.27
N ALA A 224 9.96 2.09 -10.54
CA ALA A 224 10.34 1.32 -9.37
C ALA A 224 9.76 -0.09 -9.52
N HIS A 225 10.61 -1.01 -9.99
CA HIS A 225 10.35 -2.44 -10.20
C HIS A 225 9.98 -3.22 -8.92
N ARG A 226 8.94 -2.82 -8.20
CA ARG A 226 8.46 -3.55 -7.02
C ARG A 226 7.47 -4.60 -7.47
N LYS A 227 7.94 -5.85 -7.60
CA LYS A 227 7.11 -7.06 -7.86
C LYS A 227 5.90 -7.16 -6.91
N SER A 228 5.92 -6.52 -5.73
CA SER A 228 4.78 -6.51 -4.81
C SER A 228 3.58 -5.69 -5.29
N PHE A 229 3.75 -4.72 -6.19
CA PHE A 229 2.67 -3.94 -6.79
C PHE A 229 2.15 -4.57 -8.08
N ALA A 230 2.61 -5.78 -8.38
CA ALA A 230 2.46 -6.38 -9.68
C ALA A 230 1.01 -6.76 -10.06
N TYR A 231 0.09 -6.82 -9.13
CA TYR A 231 -1.30 -7.13 -9.46
C TYR A 231 -2.17 -5.87 -9.44
N MET A 232 -1.62 -4.71 -9.06
CA MET A 232 -2.38 -3.47 -8.90
C MET A 232 -2.78 -2.86 -10.24
N TYR A 233 -1.88 -2.91 -11.22
CA TYR A 233 -2.08 -2.29 -12.55
C TYR A 233 -1.67 -3.24 -13.68
N PRO A 234 -2.33 -4.40 -13.82
CA PRO A 234 -1.99 -5.36 -14.87
C PRO A 234 -2.29 -4.78 -16.25
N GLU A 235 -1.34 -4.93 -17.18
CA GLU A 235 -1.51 -4.54 -18.58
C GLU A 235 -1.35 -5.73 -19.53
N TYR A 236 -2.35 -5.92 -20.38
CA TYR A 236 -2.37 -6.92 -21.43
C TYR A 236 -2.16 -6.29 -22.81
N ARG A 237 -1.23 -6.84 -23.59
CA ARG A 237 -1.19 -6.66 -25.04
C ARG A 237 -2.05 -7.73 -25.68
N VAL A 238 -3.03 -7.31 -26.47
CA VAL A 238 -3.86 -8.21 -27.27
C VAL A 238 -3.63 -7.84 -28.73
N GLU A 239 -3.10 -8.78 -29.53
CA GLU A 239 -2.92 -8.57 -30.96
C GLU A 239 -3.86 -9.47 -31.74
N ILE A 240 -4.63 -8.87 -32.64
CA ILE A 240 -5.57 -9.55 -33.52
C ILE A 240 -4.97 -9.49 -34.93
N ASN A 241 -4.49 -10.63 -35.40
CA ASN A 241 -4.02 -10.82 -36.76
C ASN A 241 -5.23 -11.03 -37.68
N LYS A 242 -5.19 -10.46 -38.90
CA LYS A 242 -6.31 -10.46 -39.86
C LYS A 242 -7.51 -9.64 -39.40
N SER A 243 -7.26 -8.51 -38.73
CA SER A 243 -8.32 -7.55 -38.43
C SER A 243 -8.80 -6.85 -39.71
N TYR A 244 -10.07 -6.42 -39.76
CA TYR A 244 -10.62 -5.73 -40.94
C TYR A 244 -9.86 -4.45 -41.32
N LYS A 245 -9.30 -3.75 -40.32
CA LYS A 245 -8.47 -2.54 -40.48
C LYS A 245 -7.38 -2.54 -39.43
N GLU A 246 -6.28 -1.86 -39.72
CA GLU A 246 -5.25 -1.60 -38.72
C GLU A 246 -5.74 -0.61 -37.67
N PHE A 247 -5.49 -0.92 -36.40
CA PHE A 247 -5.78 -0.01 -35.30
C PHE A 247 -4.89 -0.30 -34.09
N ARG A 248 -4.72 0.73 -33.26
CA ARG A 248 -3.98 0.64 -31.99
C ARG A 248 -4.75 1.45 -30.95
N TYR A 249 -5.19 0.79 -29.89
CA TYR A 249 -5.91 1.42 -28.79
C TYR A 249 -5.32 0.99 -27.46
N ARG A 250 -5.21 1.94 -26.52
CA ARG A 250 -4.87 1.67 -25.13
C ARG A 250 -5.97 2.22 -24.23
N PHE A 251 -6.57 1.37 -23.42
CA PHE A 251 -7.71 1.72 -22.58
C PHE A 251 -7.78 0.81 -21.36
N SER A 252 -8.37 1.33 -20.28
CA SER A 252 -8.66 0.52 -19.10
C SER A 252 -10.06 -0.07 -19.18
N VAL A 253 -10.21 -1.29 -18.67
CA VAL A 253 -11.48 -1.99 -18.57
C VAL A 253 -11.68 -2.54 -17.18
N ILE A 254 -12.90 -2.49 -16.70
CA ILE A 254 -13.34 -3.22 -15.52
C ILE A 254 -13.87 -4.57 -15.98
N VAL A 255 -13.31 -5.64 -15.44
CA VAL A 255 -13.78 -7.00 -15.69
C VAL A 255 -14.60 -7.43 -14.50
N ASP A 256 -15.90 -7.69 -14.70
CA ASP A 256 -16.78 -8.12 -13.61
C ASP A 256 -16.62 -9.60 -13.25
N VAL A 257 -17.36 -10.04 -12.22
CA VAL A 257 -17.37 -11.44 -11.77
C VAL A 257 -17.87 -12.45 -12.80
N LYS A 258 -18.55 -12.01 -13.85
CA LYS A 258 -19.03 -12.86 -14.95
C LYS A 258 -18.10 -12.82 -16.16
N GLY A 259 -17.04 -12.01 -16.11
CA GLY A 259 -16.12 -11.79 -17.23
C GLY A 259 -16.62 -10.77 -18.26
N ASN A 260 -17.66 -9.98 -17.96
CA ASN A 260 -18.05 -8.85 -18.82
C ASN A 260 -17.03 -7.72 -18.70
N LEU A 261 -16.80 -7.03 -19.82
CA LEU A 261 -15.84 -5.93 -19.93
C LEU A 261 -16.59 -4.61 -19.98
N TYR A 262 -16.21 -3.68 -19.09
CA TYR A 262 -16.73 -2.31 -19.08
C TYR A 262 -15.57 -1.34 -19.30
N VAL A 263 -15.54 -0.67 -20.44
CA VAL A 263 -14.52 0.33 -20.75
C VAL A 263 -14.61 1.45 -19.72
N ASN A 264 -13.50 1.78 -19.08
CA ASN A 264 -13.45 2.82 -18.05
C ASN A 264 -12.80 4.10 -18.58
N ARG A 265 -11.47 4.09 -18.74
CA ARG A 265 -10.68 5.24 -19.20
C ARG A 265 -10.02 4.93 -20.55
N ILE A 266 -9.79 5.96 -21.34
CA ILE A 266 -9.08 5.88 -22.62
C ILE A 266 -8.01 6.97 -22.60
N GLU A 267 -6.77 6.59 -22.89
CA GLU A 267 -5.64 7.52 -22.87
C GLU A 267 -5.64 8.42 -24.12
N GLY A 268 -5.24 9.68 -23.95
CA GLY A 268 -5.05 10.62 -25.06
C GLY A 268 -6.34 11.11 -25.72
N VAL A 269 -7.46 11.11 -24.98
CA VAL A 269 -8.77 11.57 -25.47
C VAL A 269 -9.21 12.79 -24.67
N LEU A 270 -9.65 13.84 -25.36
CA LEU A 270 -10.19 15.04 -24.72
C LEU A 270 -11.50 14.73 -23.98
N PRO A 271 -11.81 15.40 -22.85
CA PRO A 271 -13.00 15.11 -22.06
C PRO A 271 -14.32 15.13 -22.85
N GLU A 272 -14.45 16.06 -23.80
CA GLU A 272 -15.61 16.22 -24.68
C GLU A 272 -15.84 15.03 -25.61
N ASP A 273 -14.78 14.37 -26.07
CA ASP A 273 -14.84 13.21 -26.97
C ASP A 273 -14.96 11.89 -26.23
N MET A 274 -14.72 11.89 -24.92
CA MET A 274 -14.68 10.70 -24.08
C MET A 274 -15.97 9.85 -24.16
N PRO A 275 -17.20 10.41 -24.14
CA PRO A 275 -18.42 9.61 -24.23
C PRO A 275 -18.53 8.86 -25.57
N HIS A 276 -18.23 9.54 -26.68
CA HIS A 276 -18.25 8.95 -28.01
C HIS A 276 -17.17 7.89 -28.17
N ARG A 277 -15.96 8.19 -27.70
CA ARG A 277 -14.83 7.27 -27.78
C ARG A 277 -15.04 6.03 -26.92
N LYS A 278 -15.60 6.19 -25.71
CA LYS A 278 -15.98 5.08 -24.83
C LYS A 278 -17.00 4.17 -25.47
N LYS A 279 -18.03 4.71 -26.14
CA LYS A 279 -19.02 3.90 -26.88
C LYS A 279 -18.38 3.10 -28.02
N LEU A 280 -17.47 3.71 -28.79
CA LEU A 280 -16.75 3.02 -29.86
C LEU A 280 -15.88 1.88 -29.33
N ILE A 281 -15.05 2.15 -28.32
CA ILE A 281 -14.16 1.15 -27.73
C ILE A 281 -14.96 0.05 -27.01
N GLN A 282 -16.09 0.39 -26.37
CA GLN A 282 -16.98 -0.61 -25.78
C GLN A 282 -17.51 -1.57 -26.85
N GLY A 283 -17.95 -1.05 -28.00
CA GLY A 283 -18.35 -1.90 -29.13
C GLY A 283 -17.23 -2.82 -29.62
N ILE A 284 -15.99 -2.32 -29.67
CA ILE A 284 -14.81 -3.14 -30.01
C ILE A 284 -14.57 -4.22 -28.94
N ALA A 285 -14.66 -3.88 -27.66
CA ALA A 285 -14.49 -4.84 -26.57
C ALA A 285 -15.56 -5.95 -26.61
N ASP A 286 -16.82 -5.58 -26.82
CA ASP A 286 -17.94 -6.51 -26.86
C ASP A 286 -17.91 -7.44 -28.09
N VAL A 287 -17.42 -6.95 -29.24
CA VAL A 287 -17.36 -7.74 -30.48
C VAL A 287 -16.07 -8.53 -30.57
N TYR A 288 -14.91 -7.93 -30.31
CA TYR A 288 -13.63 -8.60 -30.46
C TYR A 288 -13.25 -9.33 -29.18
N LEU A 289 -13.04 -8.62 -28.08
CA LEU A 289 -12.45 -9.21 -26.88
C LEU A 289 -13.34 -10.31 -26.29
N LYS A 290 -14.65 -10.08 -26.20
CA LYS A 290 -15.59 -11.05 -25.64
C LYS A 290 -15.72 -12.34 -26.49
N ASN A 291 -15.62 -12.23 -27.81
CA ASN A 291 -15.75 -13.39 -28.71
C ASN A 291 -14.42 -14.11 -28.96
N LEU A 292 -13.31 -13.37 -28.90
CA LEU A 292 -11.98 -13.90 -29.22
C LEU A 292 -11.19 -14.35 -28.00
N LEU A 293 -11.65 -14.05 -26.77
CA LEU A 293 -10.99 -14.44 -25.53
C LEU A 293 -11.95 -15.19 -24.60
N HIS A 294 -11.43 -16.23 -23.96
CA HIS A 294 -11.99 -16.75 -22.73
C HIS A 294 -11.50 -15.88 -21.57
N ILE A 295 -12.45 -15.35 -20.81
CA ILE A 295 -12.19 -14.39 -19.73
C ILE A 295 -12.50 -15.06 -18.39
N LYS A 296 -11.47 -15.27 -17.57
CA LYS A 296 -11.63 -15.63 -16.16
C LYS A 296 -11.49 -14.37 -15.31
N PRO A 297 -12.47 -14.02 -14.46
CA PRO A 297 -12.40 -12.83 -13.62
C PRO A 297 -11.24 -12.91 -12.62
N GLY A 298 -10.79 -11.74 -12.19
CA GLY A 298 -9.81 -11.64 -11.12
C GLY A 298 -10.38 -12.09 -9.79
N THR A 299 -9.51 -12.63 -8.92
CA THR A 299 -9.91 -13.04 -7.57
C THR A 299 -8.94 -12.54 -6.50
N THR A 300 -9.46 -12.41 -5.29
CA THR A 300 -8.66 -12.16 -4.10
C THR A 300 -9.09 -13.14 -3.02
N LEU A 301 -8.15 -13.93 -2.49
CA LEU A 301 -8.44 -15.03 -1.57
C LEU A 301 -9.47 -16.03 -2.13
N GLY A 302 -9.45 -16.28 -3.45
CA GLY A 302 -10.42 -17.13 -4.14
C GLY A 302 -11.81 -16.52 -4.31
N ILE A 303 -12.03 -15.27 -3.93
CA ILE A 303 -13.31 -14.56 -4.10
C ILE A 303 -13.25 -13.76 -5.40
N PRO A 304 -14.09 -14.05 -6.41
CA PRO A 304 -14.14 -13.27 -7.63
C PRO A 304 -14.78 -11.89 -7.38
N HIS A 305 -14.25 -10.84 -7.98
CA HIS A 305 -14.79 -9.47 -7.87
C HIS A 305 -14.48 -8.64 -9.12
N SER A 306 -15.14 -7.48 -9.28
CA SER A 306 -14.75 -6.56 -10.34
C SER A 306 -13.35 -6.00 -10.08
N SER A 307 -12.51 -6.02 -11.12
CA SER A 307 -11.14 -5.49 -11.08
C SER A 307 -10.82 -4.75 -12.37
N GLU A 308 -10.01 -3.70 -12.25
CA GLU A 308 -9.57 -2.91 -13.41
C GLU A 308 -8.25 -3.44 -13.96
N ILE A 309 -8.16 -3.51 -15.29
CA ILE A 309 -6.95 -3.86 -16.03
C ILE A 309 -6.75 -2.88 -17.19
N THR A 310 -5.53 -2.80 -17.71
CA THR A 310 -5.22 -2.04 -18.93
C THR A 310 -5.10 -2.99 -20.12
N ILE A 311 -5.64 -2.61 -21.27
CA ILE A 311 -5.53 -3.34 -22.53
C ILE A 311 -4.90 -2.44 -23.57
N SER A 312 -3.78 -2.91 -24.12
CA SER A 312 -3.15 -2.42 -25.34
C SER A 312 -3.57 -3.32 -26.50
N LEU A 313 -4.60 -2.92 -27.23
CA LEU A 313 -5.21 -3.66 -28.32
C LEU A 313 -4.62 -3.24 -29.67
N VAL A 314 -4.16 -4.21 -30.45
CA VAL A 314 -3.58 -4.02 -31.78
C VAL A 314 -4.32 -4.87 -32.79
N GLY A 315 -4.80 -4.26 -33.87
CA GLY A 315 -5.30 -4.95 -35.06
C GLY A 315 -4.27 -4.86 -36.18
N ASN A 316 -3.83 -6.00 -36.71
CA ASN A 316 -3.01 -6.09 -37.90
C ASN A 316 -3.87 -6.67 -39.03
N LYS A 317 -3.89 -5.99 -40.19
CA LYS A 317 -4.67 -6.42 -41.35
C LYS A 317 -4.10 -7.69 -41.99
#